data_AF-A0A9E0HEX2-F1
#
_entry.id   AF-A0A9E0HEX2-F1
#
_cell.length_a   1.000
_cell.length_b   1.000
_cell.length_c   1.000
_cell.angle_alpha   90.00
_cell.angle_beta   90.00
_cell.angle_gamma   90.00
#
_symmetry.space_group_name_H-M   'P 1'
#
loop_
_entity.id
_entity.type
_entity.pdbx_description
1 polymer ?
#
loop_
_entity_poly.entity_id
_entity_poly.type
_entity_poly.pdbx_seq_one_letter_code
_entity_poly.pdbx_strand_id
1 'polypeptide(L)'
;MRLGELMIGAGWAQPAQVAAALLHQRTDRRRLGALLVAYAGVSADDVARGLARQRGVPAALERHLAQRDPALTTVVPAEIAIELAAVPVAWSRGAQGMALVVCFRDPTPDHVAELVRVCGVPIIPAIACEAVIARELAAAYPGAVPREDDDSSVDVNFDDPSSPVFALVDLDDRRVLRDESQAQLQPPRAGGVLPPSSPPVPRVVAPPPVPAPPPVAPAPTLAETLTALVETAERDAVADLAIDHARGTWRGAVVLVVREGLAVGHRGFGGQVSEAALAALAIPLTQPSMFSTAVDERRALVGAPPPGGLVQTRFLKLFEDLGPAPIALYPVAVRGRVVNLIFAIAPIAPLPAAATALGQVASAMGEAYERLILTTRGR
;
A
#
# COMPACT_ATOMS: atom_id res chain seq x y z
N MET A 1 -3.77 0.78 -4.78
CA MET A 1 -3.36 0.44 -3.42
C MET A 1 -4.47 0.88 -2.48
N ARG A 2 -4.82 0.11 -1.45
CA ARG A 2 -5.88 0.51 -0.50
C ARG A 2 -5.30 1.53 0.49
N LEU A 3 -6.14 2.44 1.00
CA LEU A 3 -5.68 3.49 1.92
C LEU A 3 -5.01 2.92 3.18
N GLY A 4 -5.58 1.88 3.79
CA GLY A 4 -5.01 1.25 4.98
C GLY A 4 -3.60 0.68 4.77
N GLU A 5 -3.34 0.06 3.61
CA GLU A 5 -2.01 -0.44 3.24
C GLU A 5 -1.01 0.71 3.06
N LEU A 6 -1.45 1.83 2.46
CA LEU A 6 -0.62 3.03 2.30
C LEU A 6 -0.24 3.63 3.64
N MET A 7 -1.19 3.65 4.58
CA MET A 7 -0.98 4.19 5.92
C MET A 7 0.01 3.33 6.73
N ILE A 8 -0.13 2.00 6.65
CA ILE A 8 0.79 1.06 7.31
C ILE A 8 2.19 1.13 6.69
N GLY A 9 2.27 1.07 5.36
CA GLY A 9 3.55 1.09 4.65
C GLY A 9 4.35 2.39 4.87
N ALA A 10 3.67 3.50 5.13
CA ALA A 10 4.32 4.77 5.44
C ALA A 10 4.62 4.98 6.94
N GLY A 11 4.23 4.03 7.80
CA GLY A 11 4.35 4.14 9.26
C GLY A 11 3.40 5.15 9.90
N TRP A 12 2.38 5.59 9.16
CA TRP A 12 1.38 6.57 9.62
C TRP A 12 0.23 5.94 10.40
N ALA A 13 0.00 4.64 10.22
CA ALA A 13 -0.94 3.86 11.02
C ALA A 13 -0.36 2.49 11.31
N GLN A 14 -0.63 1.96 12.50
CA GLN A 14 -0.32 0.60 12.88
C GLN A 14 -1.36 -0.37 12.26
N PRO A 15 -0.98 -1.63 11.99
CA PRO A 15 -1.94 -2.63 11.50
C PRO A 15 -3.16 -2.79 12.40
N ALA A 16 -2.98 -2.71 13.73
CA ALA A 16 -4.07 -2.75 14.70
C ALA A 16 -5.04 -1.57 14.57
N GLN A 17 -4.53 -0.36 14.29
CA GLN A 17 -5.33 0.85 14.07
C GLN A 17 -6.18 0.73 12.81
N VAL A 18 -5.62 0.17 11.73
CA VAL A 18 -6.36 -0.08 10.48
C VAL A 18 -7.40 -1.19 10.65
N ALA A 19 -7.06 -2.28 11.35
CA ALA A 19 -8.01 -3.36 11.64
C ALA A 19 -9.18 -2.88 12.50
N ALA A 20 -8.92 -2.07 13.53
CA ALA A 20 -9.95 -1.47 14.35
C ALA A 20 -10.88 -0.55 13.54
N ALA A 21 -10.32 0.31 12.67
CA ALA A 21 -11.12 1.17 11.80
C ALA A 21 -11.95 0.37 10.79
N LEU A 22 -11.41 -0.73 10.23
CA LEU A 22 -12.15 -1.63 9.33
C LEU A 22 -13.27 -2.40 10.05
N LEU A 23 -13.11 -2.73 11.33
CA LEU A 23 -14.18 -3.34 12.13
C LEU A 23 -15.36 -2.37 12.28
N HIS A 24 -15.07 -1.11 12.60
CA HIS A 24 -16.09 -0.05 12.67
C HIS A 24 -16.73 0.19 11.30
N GLN A 25 -15.98 0.08 10.20
CA GLN A 25 -16.53 0.25 8.85
C GLN A 25 -17.62 -0.78 8.47
N ARG A 26 -17.74 -1.90 9.20
CA ARG A 26 -18.80 -2.89 8.97
C ARG A 26 -20.15 -2.44 9.53
N THR A 27 -20.16 -1.60 10.55
CA THR A 27 -21.35 -1.09 11.22
C THR A 27 -21.57 0.40 10.93
N ASP A 28 -20.50 1.13 10.65
CA ASP A 28 -20.45 2.56 10.34
C ASP A 28 -20.25 2.78 8.84
N ARG A 29 -21.14 3.56 8.21
CA ARG A 29 -21.11 3.82 6.76
C ARG A 29 -20.04 4.83 6.34
N ARG A 30 -19.25 5.38 7.26
CA ARG A 30 -18.17 6.34 6.96
C ARG A 30 -16.99 5.69 6.23
N ARG A 31 -16.19 6.51 5.51
CA ARG A 31 -14.99 6.00 4.85
C ARG A 31 -13.89 5.68 5.87
N LEU A 32 -13.05 4.70 5.52
CA LEU A 32 -11.92 4.25 6.34
C LEU A 32 -11.04 5.41 6.85
N GLY A 33 -10.77 6.43 6.03
CA GLY A 33 -9.98 7.59 6.44
C GLY A 33 -10.58 8.38 7.60
N ALA A 34 -11.91 8.58 7.60
CA ALA A 34 -12.61 9.24 8.70
C ALA A 34 -12.62 8.36 9.96
N LEU A 35 -12.77 7.04 9.80
CA LEU A 35 -12.75 6.09 10.91
C LEU A 35 -11.36 5.97 11.56
N LEU A 36 -10.30 6.07 10.77
CA LEU A 36 -8.92 6.10 11.29
C LEU A 36 -8.66 7.32 12.16
N VAL A 37 -9.20 8.49 11.79
CA VAL A 37 -9.12 9.70 12.62
C VAL A 37 -9.97 9.57 13.87
N ALA A 38 -11.23 9.14 13.73
CA ALA A 38 -12.20 9.12 14.82
C ALA A 38 -11.91 8.06 15.89
N TYR A 39 -11.48 6.86 15.49
CA TYR A 39 -11.41 5.70 16.40
C TYR A 39 -10.01 5.13 16.58
N ALA A 40 -9.06 5.47 15.71
CA ALA A 40 -7.73 4.89 15.73
C ALA A 40 -6.61 5.88 16.07
N GLY A 41 -6.94 7.16 16.31
CA GLY A 41 -5.96 8.19 16.70
C GLY A 41 -4.94 8.52 15.61
N VAL A 42 -5.26 8.22 14.34
CA VAL A 42 -4.41 8.56 13.19
C VAL A 42 -4.63 10.02 12.82
N SER A 43 -3.55 10.76 12.57
CA SER A 43 -3.65 12.18 12.18
C SER A 43 -4.35 12.34 10.83
N ALA A 44 -5.25 13.33 10.74
CA ALA A 44 -5.94 13.65 9.49
C ALA A 44 -4.98 14.08 8.37
N ASP A 45 -3.85 14.71 8.72
CA ASP A 45 -2.78 15.07 7.79
C ASP A 45 -2.12 13.84 7.17
N ASP A 46 -1.95 12.79 7.95
CA ASP A 46 -1.33 11.56 7.46
C ASP A 46 -2.32 10.77 6.60
N VAL A 47 -3.60 10.77 6.95
CA VAL A 47 -4.67 10.26 6.09
C VAL A 47 -4.68 11.02 4.75
N ALA A 48 -4.57 12.35 4.77
CA ALA A 48 -4.49 13.18 3.56
C ALA A 48 -3.28 12.82 2.69
N ARG A 49 -2.10 12.59 3.30
CA ARG A 49 -0.91 12.13 2.56
C ARG A 49 -1.09 10.73 1.95
N GLY A 50 -1.76 9.82 2.66
CA GLY A 50 -2.12 8.50 2.15
C GLY A 50 -3.05 8.61 0.93
N LEU A 51 -4.10 9.40 1.07
CA LEU A 51 -5.07 9.68 0.00
C LEU A 51 -4.43 10.35 -1.22
N ALA A 52 -3.52 11.30 -1.02
CA ALA A 52 -2.74 11.95 -2.07
C ALA A 52 -1.91 10.94 -2.88
N ARG A 53 -1.20 10.03 -2.19
CA ARG A 53 -0.47 8.94 -2.85
C ARG A 53 -1.40 7.99 -3.60
N GLN A 54 -2.59 7.74 -3.07
CA GLN A 54 -3.58 6.86 -3.70
C GLN A 54 -4.18 7.47 -4.98
N ARG A 55 -4.39 8.80 -5.00
CA ARG A 55 -5.07 9.53 -6.08
C ARG A 55 -4.13 10.23 -7.06
N GLY A 56 -2.84 10.34 -6.74
CA GLY A 56 -1.87 11.01 -7.61
C GLY A 56 -2.02 12.53 -7.64
N VAL A 57 -2.54 13.12 -6.57
CA VAL A 57 -2.75 14.57 -6.42
C VAL A 57 -2.11 15.06 -5.11
N PRO A 58 -1.76 16.36 -4.99
CA PRO A 58 -1.19 16.91 -3.75
C PRO A 58 -2.08 16.71 -2.51
N ALA A 59 -1.47 16.48 -1.36
CA ALA A 59 -2.16 16.48 -0.07
C ALA A 59 -2.39 17.91 0.42
N ALA A 60 -3.63 18.26 0.76
CA ALA A 60 -3.94 19.42 1.56
C ALA A 60 -3.98 19.02 3.04
N LEU A 61 -3.20 19.75 3.84
CA LEU A 61 -3.03 19.51 5.27
C LEU A 61 -3.88 20.52 6.03
N GLU A 62 -4.19 20.24 7.30
CA GLU A 62 -5.08 21.09 8.11
C GLU A 62 -4.59 22.54 8.15
N ARG A 63 -3.27 22.77 8.25
CA ARG A 63 -2.69 24.12 8.21
C ARG A 63 -2.97 24.87 6.91
N HIS A 64 -3.06 24.17 5.77
CA HIS A 64 -3.33 24.80 4.47
C HIS A 64 -4.81 25.21 4.38
N LEU A 65 -5.70 24.39 4.94
CA LEU A 65 -7.13 24.66 4.99
C LEU A 65 -7.48 25.76 5.99
N ALA A 66 -6.80 25.79 7.14
CA ALA A 66 -6.93 26.85 8.15
C ALA A 66 -6.49 28.23 7.62
N GLN A 67 -5.58 28.25 6.63
CA GLN A 67 -5.09 29.47 5.98
C GLN A 67 -5.84 29.80 4.69
N ARG A 68 -7.00 29.18 4.42
CA ARG A 68 -7.73 29.44 3.18
C ARG A 68 -8.16 30.90 3.09
N ASP A 69 -8.27 31.39 1.86
CA ASP A 69 -8.86 32.69 1.59
C ASP A 69 -10.40 32.59 1.63
N PRO A 70 -11.07 33.27 2.60
CA PRO A 70 -12.53 33.23 2.71
C PRO A 70 -13.24 33.81 1.49
N ALA A 71 -12.61 34.71 0.74
CA ALA A 71 -13.20 35.36 -0.43
C ALA A 71 -13.44 34.36 -1.59
N LEU A 72 -12.81 33.19 -1.57
CA LEU A 72 -12.98 32.18 -2.62
C LEU A 72 -14.34 31.48 -2.59
N THR A 73 -15.07 31.60 -1.48
CA THR A 73 -16.44 31.08 -1.36
C THR A 73 -17.42 31.78 -2.31
N THR A 74 -17.09 32.95 -2.85
CA THR A 74 -17.90 33.59 -3.92
C THR A 74 -17.58 33.06 -5.30
N VAL A 75 -16.42 32.42 -5.49
CA VAL A 75 -15.94 31.89 -6.77
C VAL A 75 -16.47 30.48 -7.01
N VAL A 76 -16.59 29.69 -5.94
CA VAL A 76 -17.19 28.35 -5.98
C VAL A 76 -18.57 28.42 -5.32
N PRO A 77 -19.68 28.24 -6.07
CA PRO A 77 -21.02 28.22 -5.49
C PRO A 77 -21.19 27.11 -4.46
N ALA A 78 -22.04 27.36 -3.45
CA ALA A 78 -22.27 26.42 -2.35
C ALA A 78 -22.85 25.08 -2.84
N GLU A 79 -23.78 25.09 -3.80
CA GLU A 79 -24.39 23.85 -4.31
C GLU A 79 -23.32 22.87 -4.84
N ILE A 80 -22.41 23.38 -5.67
CA ILE A 80 -21.35 22.56 -6.28
C ILE A 80 -20.26 22.19 -5.29
N ALA A 81 -19.91 23.09 -4.37
CA ALA A 81 -18.98 22.78 -3.29
C ALA A 81 -19.47 21.60 -2.43
N ILE A 82 -20.78 21.54 -2.17
CA ILE A 82 -21.41 20.48 -1.37
C ILE A 82 -21.54 19.19 -2.16
N GLU A 83 -22.05 19.27 -3.38
CA GLU A 83 -22.21 18.11 -4.27
C GLU A 83 -20.88 17.38 -4.49
N LEU A 84 -19.82 18.14 -4.80
CA LEU A 84 -18.50 17.57 -5.07
C LEU A 84 -17.68 17.31 -3.79
N ALA A 85 -18.19 17.68 -2.61
CA ALA A 85 -17.47 17.68 -1.35
C ALA A 85 -16.08 18.33 -1.50
N ALA A 86 -16.07 19.61 -1.87
CA ALA A 86 -14.89 20.37 -2.26
C ALA A 86 -14.85 21.76 -1.60
N VAL A 87 -13.66 22.19 -1.18
CA VAL A 87 -13.43 23.46 -0.50
C VAL A 87 -12.34 24.24 -1.25
N PRO A 88 -12.62 25.48 -1.71
CA PRO A 88 -11.58 26.32 -2.32
C PRO A 88 -10.59 26.80 -1.25
N VAL A 89 -9.30 26.77 -1.58
CA VAL A 89 -8.22 27.02 -0.60
C VAL A 89 -7.48 28.32 -0.89
N ALA A 90 -6.88 28.43 -2.08
CA ALA A 90 -6.02 29.56 -2.43
C ALA A 90 -5.93 29.73 -3.95
N TRP A 91 -5.54 30.91 -4.39
CA TRP A 91 -5.04 31.13 -5.73
C TRP A 91 -3.57 30.71 -5.84
N SER A 92 -3.21 30.05 -6.94
CA SER A 92 -1.84 29.69 -7.28
C SER A 92 -1.47 30.27 -8.64
N ARG A 93 -0.27 30.84 -8.73
CA ARG A 93 0.24 31.42 -9.99
C ARG A 93 1.11 30.39 -10.70
N GLY A 94 0.60 29.85 -11.81
CA GLY A 94 1.30 28.88 -12.65
C GLY A 94 1.81 29.49 -13.96
N ALA A 95 2.45 28.65 -14.79
CA ALA A 95 2.97 29.04 -16.10
C ALA A 95 1.89 29.51 -17.10
N GLN A 96 0.63 29.09 -16.89
CA GLN A 96 -0.51 29.47 -17.74
C GLN A 96 -1.44 30.52 -17.11
N GLY A 97 -1.02 31.16 -16.01
CA GLY A 97 -1.79 32.19 -15.31
C GLY A 97 -2.26 31.79 -13.92
N MET A 98 -3.34 32.41 -13.45
CA MET A 98 -3.91 32.15 -12.14
C MET A 98 -4.78 30.89 -12.16
N ALA A 99 -4.53 29.96 -11.25
CA ALA A 99 -5.28 28.74 -11.07
C ALA A 99 -5.83 28.66 -9.64
N LEU A 100 -7.04 28.13 -9.49
CA LEU A 100 -7.68 27.97 -8.19
C LEU A 100 -7.31 26.61 -7.60
N VAL A 101 -6.71 26.60 -6.42
CA VAL A 101 -6.45 25.37 -5.66
C VAL A 101 -7.74 24.99 -4.93
N VAL A 102 -8.27 23.82 -5.28
CA VAL A 102 -9.49 23.29 -4.67
C VAL A 102 -9.17 21.96 -4.01
N CYS A 103 -9.56 21.82 -2.75
CA CYS A 103 -9.38 20.61 -1.99
C CYS A 103 -10.64 19.76 -2.01
N PHE A 104 -10.52 18.50 -2.43
CA PHE A 104 -11.62 17.56 -2.58
C PHE A 104 -11.54 16.47 -1.51
N ARG A 105 -12.70 15.89 -1.20
CA ARG A 105 -12.76 14.57 -0.54
C ARG A 105 -12.27 13.45 -1.44
N ASP A 106 -12.67 13.46 -2.71
CA ASP A 106 -12.29 12.44 -3.70
C ASP A 106 -12.25 13.06 -5.10
N PRO A 107 -11.08 13.52 -5.58
CA PRO A 107 -10.95 14.18 -6.86
C PRO A 107 -10.99 13.16 -8.00
N THR A 108 -11.94 13.34 -8.92
CA THR A 108 -12.01 12.63 -10.21
C THR A 108 -11.79 13.64 -11.34
N PRO A 109 -11.38 13.20 -12.54
CA PRO A 109 -11.28 14.09 -13.69
C PRO A 109 -12.57 14.87 -13.97
N ASP A 110 -13.73 14.24 -13.77
CA ASP A 110 -15.04 14.85 -13.97
C ASP A 110 -15.32 15.95 -12.93
N HIS A 111 -14.98 15.73 -11.65
CA HIS A 111 -15.12 16.76 -10.62
C HIS A 111 -14.27 18.01 -10.94
N VAL A 112 -13.06 17.81 -11.47
CA VAL A 112 -12.17 18.91 -11.87
C VAL A 112 -12.73 19.64 -13.08
N ALA A 113 -13.19 18.90 -14.11
CA ALA A 113 -13.78 19.48 -15.30
C ALA A 113 -15.04 20.32 -15.00
N GLU A 114 -15.88 19.84 -14.07
CA GLU A 114 -17.10 20.54 -13.66
C GLU A 114 -16.79 21.87 -12.97
N LEU A 115 -15.80 21.91 -12.06
CA LEU A 115 -15.38 23.18 -11.44
C LEU A 115 -14.68 24.12 -12.41
N VAL A 116 -13.90 23.61 -13.38
CA VAL A 116 -13.36 24.45 -14.46
C VAL A 116 -14.49 25.10 -15.26
N ARG A 117 -15.55 24.35 -15.57
CA ARG A 117 -16.72 24.84 -16.31
C ARG A 117 -17.49 25.91 -15.55
N VAL A 118 -17.67 25.72 -14.25
CA VAL A 118 -18.46 26.62 -13.38
C VAL A 118 -17.68 27.88 -13.03
N CYS A 119 -16.43 27.72 -12.59
CA CYS A 119 -15.61 28.84 -12.11
C CYS A 119 -14.90 29.58 -13.26
N GLY A 120 -14.81 28.98 -14.44
CA GLY A 120 -14.17 29.57 -15.62
C GLY A 120 -12.65 29.74 -15.50
N VAL A 121 -12.02 29.09 -14.51
CA VAL A 121 -10.58 29.18 -14.24
C VAL A 121 -9.96 27.79 -14.13
N PRO A 122 -8.64 27.63 -14.42
CA PRO A 122 -7.95 26.37 -14.21
C PRO A 122 -7.99 25.93 -12.75
N ILE A 123 -8.24 24.64 -12.51
CA ILE A 123 -8.32 24.05 -11.16
C ILE A 123 -7.11 23.17 -10.89
N ILE A 124 -6.46 23.37 -9.75
CA ILE A 124 -5.43 22.48 -9.20
C ILE A 124 -6.10 21.62 -8.12
N PRO A 125 -6.34 20.31 -8.36
CA PRO A 125 -6.96 19.46 -7.37
C PRO A 125 -5.97 19.10 -6.27
N ALA A 126 -6.40 19.23 -5.02
CA ALA A 126 -5.74 18.66 -3.85
C ALA A 126 -6.71 17.75 -3.10
N ILE A 127 -6.21 16.86 -2.24
CA ILE A 127 -7.04 15.95 -1.45
C ILE A 127 -6.76 16.10 0.05
N ALA A 128 -7.81 16.05 0.87
CA ALA A 128 -7.72 15.99 2.32
C ALA A 128 -8.58 14.87 2.89
N CYS A 129 -8.43 14.60 4.19
CA CYS A 129 -9.25 13.63 4.90
C CYS A 129 -10.73 14.05 4.89
N GLU A 130 -11.64 13.08 4.75
CA GLU A 130 -13.10 13.33 4.70
C GLU A 130 -13.62 14.10 5.91
N ALA A 131 -13.16 13.75 7.13
CA ALA A 131 -13.56 14.44 8.36
C ALA A 131 -13.17 15.93 8.34
N VAL A 132 -12.02 16.25 7.75
CA VAL A 132 -11.54 17.62 7.62
C VAL A 132 -12.34 18.36 6.55
N ILE A 133 -12.53 17.77 5.38
CA ILE A 133 -13.35 18.38 4.32
C ILE A 133 -14.75 18.68 4.83
N ALA A 134 -15.41 17.76 5.51
CA ALA A 134 -16.75 17.97 6.05
C ALA A 134 -16.81 19.17 7.01
N ARG A 135 -15.85 19.25 7.94
CA ARG A 135 -15.72 20.37 8.89
C ARG A 135 -15.49 21.71 8.17
N GLU A 136 -14.52 21.74 7.27
CA GLU A 136 -14.14 22.98 6.57
C GLU A 136 -15.22 23.45 5.61
N LEU A 137 -15.95 22.53 4.97
CA LEU A 137 -17.06 22.82 4.08
C LEU A 137 -18.24 23.42 4.86
N ALA A 138 -18.59 22.84 6.01
CA ALA A 138 -19.62 23.39 6.89
C ALA A 138 -19.25 24.80 7.41
N ALA A 139 -17.96 25.05 7.67
CA ALA A 139 -17.46 26.36 8.04
C ALA A 139 -17.43 27.37 6.86
N ALA A 140 -17.28 26.90 5.62
CA ALA A 140 -17.22 27.75 4.41
C ALA A 140 -18.60 28.19 3.93
N TYR A 141 -19.57 27.27 3.98
CA TYR A 141 -20.93 27.49 3.49
C TYR A 141 -21.93 27.21 4.62
N PRO A 142 -21.96 28.06 5.65
CA PRO A 142 -22.90 27.91 6.74
C PRO A 142 -24.35 28.01 6.21
N GLY A 143 -25.15 26.97 6.42
CA GLY A 143 -26.57 26.93 6.03
C GLY A 143 -26.91 26.16 4.76
N ALA A 144 -25.93 25.67 4.00
CA ALA A 144 -26.17 24.91 2.77
C ALA A 144 -25.94 23.38 2.93
N VAL A 145 -25.27 22.94 4.01
CA VAL A 145 -25.10 21.51 4.34
C VAL A 145 -26.34 21.05 5.13
N PRO A 146 -27.08 20.01 4.68
CA PRO A 146 -28.17 19.45 5.47
C PRO A 146 -27.61 19.00 6.81
N ARG A 147 -28.17 19.49 7.92
CA ARG A 147 -27.85 18.98 9.25
C ARG A 147 -28.39 17.56 9.34
N GLU A 148 -27.60 16.61 9.83
CA GLU A 148 -28.00 15.21 10.09
C GLU A 148 -29.09 15.08 11.20
N ASP A 149 -29.73 16.17 11.60
CA ASP A 149 -30.80 16.22 12.61
C ASP A 149 -32.23 16.22 12.01
N ASP A 150 -32.39 15.98 10.70
CA ASP A 150 -33.71 15.93 10.04
C ASP A 150 -34.11 14.50 9.61
N ASP A 151 -33.83 13.51 10.48
CA ASP A 151 -34.52 12.21 10.42
C ASP A 151 -35.91 12.36 11.04
N SER A 152 -36.80 13.03 10.29
CA SER A 152 -38.22 13.01 10.56
C SER A 152 -38.80 11.65 10.17
N SER A 153 -39.00 10.83 11.21
CA SER A 153 -39.96 9.73 11.31
C SER A 153 -39.89 8.62 10.26
N VAL A 154 -39.17 7.54 10.61
CA VAL A 154 -39.57 6.19 10.22
C VAL A 154 -39.98 5.47 11.49
N ASP A 155 -41.30 5.37 11.73
CA ASP A 155 -41.87 4.61 12.83
C ASP A 155 -41.52 3.12 12.66
N VAL A 156 -40.53 2.65 13.41
CA VAL A 156 -40.28 1.22 13.56
C VAL A 156 -41.24 0.71 14.64
N ASN A 157 -42.32 0.07 14.22
CA ASN A 157 -43.27 -0.59 15.10
C ASN A 157 -42.59 -1.78 15.80
N PHE A 158 -42.42 -1.72 17.11
CA PHE A 158 -41.65 -2.67 17.93
C PHE A 158 -42.43 -3.96 18.31
N ASP A 159 -43.50 -4.31 17.60
CA ASP A 159 -44.40 -5.43 17.96
C ASP A 159 -44.33 -6.66 17.03
N ASP A 160 -43.23 -6.87 16.30
CA ASP A 160 -43.01 -8.12 15.55
C ASP A 160 -42.02 -9.07 16.27
N PRO A 161 -42.47 -10.21 16.82
CA PRO A 161 -41.64 -11.15 17.58
C PRO A 161 -40.77 -12.09 16.71
N SER A 162 -40.60 -11.82 15.41
CA SER A 162 -39.89 -12.73 14.51
C SER A 162 -38.44 -12.34 14.12
N SER A 163 -37.87 -11.27 14.68
CA SER A 163 -36.47 -10.89 14.41
C SER A 163 -35.52 -11.42 15.50
N PRO A 164 -34.50 -12.24 15.15
CA PRO A 164 -33.65 -12.88 16.16
C PRO A 164 -32.70 -11.87 16.82
N VAL A 165 -32.87 -11.75 18.13
CA VAL A 165 -31.98 -11.09 19.10
C VAL A 165 -30.69 -11.90 19.28
N PHE A 166 -29.53 -11.26 19.13
CA PHE A 166 -28.28 -11.66 19.80
C PHE A 166 -27.58 -10.37 20.27
N ALA A 167 -27.86 -9.95 21.51
CA ALA A 167 -27.11 -10.28 22.72
C ALA A 167 -25.81 -9.45 22.85
N LEU A 168 -25.96 -8.34 23.58
CA LEU A 168 -24.90 -7.63 24.29
C LEU A 168 -24.09 -8.61 25.14
N VAL A 169 -22.77 -8.43 25.16
CA VAL A 169 -21.96 -8.78 26.33
C VAL A 169 -21.26 -7.49 26.74
N ASP A 170 -21.69 -6.97 27.88
CA ASP A 170 -21.01 -5.94 28.67
C ASP A 170 -19.55 -6.36 28.93
N LEU A 171 -18.62 -5.45 28.69
CA LEU A 171 -17.26 -5.54 29.22
C LEU A 171 -17.03 -4.34 30.14
N ASP A 172 -16.92 -4.68 31.42
CA ASP A 172 -16.75 -3.84 32.60
C ASP A 172 -15.65 -2.77 32.49
N ASP A 173 -16.05 -1.51 32.68
CA ASP A 173 -15.20 -0.35 32.96
C ASP A 173 -14.70 -0.38 34.42
N ARG A 174 -13.70 -1.20 34.74
CA ARG A 174 -12.97 -1.10 36.03
C ARG A 174 -11.48 -1.49 35.95
N ARG A 175 -10.65 -0.54 35.50
CA ARG A 175 -9.35 -0.12 36.08
C ARG A 175 -8.48 0.58 35.03
N VAL A 176 -8.49 1.91 35.03
CA VAL A 176 -7.36 2.71 34.54
C VAL A 176 -6.95 3.65 35.66
N LEU A 177 -5.86 3.29 36.36
CA LEU A 177 -5.11 4.21 37.20
C LEU A 177 -4.47 5.25 36.29
N ARG A 178 -4.87 6.51 36.46
CA ARG A 178 -4.20 7.67 35.86
C ARG A 178 -2.86 7.86 36.57
N ASP A 179 -1.77 7.81 35.82
CA ASP A 179 -0.44 8.13 36.33
C ASP A 179 -0.21 9.65 36.17
N GLU A 180 -0.14 10.37 37.30
CA GLU A 180 0.00 11.83 37.39
C GLU A 180 1.48 12.24 37.53
N SER A 181 2.32 11.94 36.53
CA SER A 181 3.72 12.37 36.53
C SER A 181 4.13 13.04 35.22
N GLN A 182 3.44 14.12 34.85
CA GLN A 182 3.97 15.17 33.97
C GLN A 182 3.53 16.56 34.45
N ALA A 183 3.84 16.87 35.71
CA ALA A 183 3.76 18.22 36.24
C ALA A 183 5.16 18.68 36.64
N GLN A 184 5.90 19.24 35.68
CA GLN A 184 6.99 20.21 35.93
C GLN A 184 7.56 20.72 34.60
N LEU A 185 6.98 21.80 34.08
CA LEU A 185 7.66 22.73 33.18
C LEU A 185 7.59 24.11 33.84
N GLN A 186 8.72 24.56 34.40
CA GLN A 186 8.90 25.95 34.83
C GLN A 186 9.38 26.79 33.62
N PRO A 187 8.86 28.02 33.44
CA PRO A 187 9.37 28.94 32.45
C PRO A 187 10.55 29.76 33.02
N PRO A 188 11.64 30.01 32.27
CA PRO A 188 12.66 30.94 32.72
C PRO A 188 12.27 32.39 32.39
N ARG A 189 12.51 33.26 33.36
CA ARG A 189 12.25 34.71 33.36
C ARG A 189 13.20 35.46 32.43
N ALA A 190 12.68 36.56 31.88
CA ALA A 190 13.41 37.58 31.14
C ALA A 190 14.33 38.41 32.06
N GLY A 191 15.54 38.64 31.61
CA GLY A 191 16.49 39.63 32.13
C GLY A 191 17.53 39.90 31.05
N GLY A 192 17.41 41.04 30.36
CA GLY A 192 18.27 41.38 29.22
C GLY A 192 19.62 41.94 29.62
N VAL A 193 20.60 41.81 28.71
CA VAL A 193 21.68 42.77 28.39
C VAL A 193 22.21 42.38 26.99
N LEU A 194 22.22 43.31 26.03
CA LEU A 194 23.05 43.27 24.80
C LEU A 194 24.45 43.77 25.17
N PRO A 195 25.57 43.21 24.65
CA PRO A 195 26.14 43.74 23.39
C PRO A 195 26.96 42.67 22.61
N PRO A 196 27.99 42.97 21.75
CA PRO A 196 27.94 42.64 20.33
C PRO A 196 29.03 41.63 19.89
N SER A 197 29.14 41.45 18.58
CA SER A 197 30.24 40.86 17.79
C SER A 197 30.08 39.41 17.33
N SER A 198 30.22 39.26 16.00
CA SER A 198 30.04 38.05 15.21
C SER A 198 31.01 36.92 15.60
N PRO A 199 30.57 35.65 15.68
CA PRO A 199 31.49 34.52 15.75
C PRO A 199 32.01 34.10 14.36
N PRO A 200 33.24 33.57 14.24
CA PRO A 200 33.76 33.02 12.99
C PRO A 200 33.11 31.66 12.67
N VAL A 201 32.91 31.40 11.38
CA VAL A 201 32.36 30.14 10.84
C VAL A 201 33.23 28.95 11.26
N PRO A 202 32.67 27.87 11.87
CA PRO A 202 33.45 26.68 12.18
C PRO A 202 33.72 25.85 10.92
N ARG A 203 34.98 25.47 10.76
CA ARG A 203 35.49 24.60 9.69
C ARG A 203 34.93 23.18 9.87
N VAL A 204 34.18 22.69 8.88
CA VAL A 204 33.65 21.31 8.87
C VAL A 204 34.82 20.32 8.81
N VAL A 205 34.95 19.48 9.84
CA VAL A 205 35.83 18.29 9.84
C VAL A 205 35.04 17.12 9.27
N ALA A 206 35.61 16.42 8.29
CA ALA A 206 34.99 15.26 7.65
C ALA A 206 34.83 14.08 8.64
N PRO A 207 33.72 13.33 8.59
CA PRO A 207 33.51 12.16 9.44
C PRO A 207 34.43 10.98 9.04
N PRO A 208 34.81 10.10 9.99
CA PRO A 208 35.68 8.95 9.71
C PRO A 208 34.98 7.88 8.85
N PRO A 209 35.74 7.05 8.11
CA PRO A 209 35.20 6.02 7.23
C PRO A 209 34.55 4.89 8.05
N VAL A 210 33.34 4.50 7.64
CA VAL A 210 32.59 3.35 8.17
C VAL A 210 33.30 2.05 7.78
N PRO A 211 33.51 1.08 8.69
CA PRO A 211 34.15 -0.19 8.35
C PRO A 211 33.28 -1.03 7.39
N ALA A 212 33.95 -1.73 6.47
CA ALA A 212 33.31 -2.53 5.43
C ALA A 212 32.58 -3.77 6.01
N PRO A 213 31.41 -4.16 5.45
CA PRO A 213 30.67 -5.35 5.88
C PRO A 213 31.40 -6.66 5.53
N PRO A 214 31.17 -7.76 6.29
CA PRO A 214 31.85 -9.05 6.10
C PRO A 214 31.49 -9.75 4.78
N PRO A 215 32.34 -10.67 4.29
CA PRO A 215 32.15 -11.36 3.00
C PRO A 215 30.98 -12.35 3.03
N VAL A 216 30.09 -12.22 2.05
CA VAL A 216 28.92 -13.09 1.83
C VAL A 216 29.39 -14.44 1.26
N ALA A 217 28.89 -15.56 1.79
CA ALA A 217 29.22 -16.91 1.28
C ALA A 217 28.82 -17.07 -0.21
N PRO A 218 29.59 -17.85 -1.01
CA PRO A 218 29.27 -18.06 -2.43
C PRO A 218 27.95 -18.80 -2.60
N ALA A 219 27.16 -18.39 -3.60
CA ALA A 219 25.87 -19.00 -3.89
C ALA A 219 26.02 -20.48 -4.29
N PRO A 220 25.08 -21.36 -3.90
CA PRO A 220 25.16 -22.80 -4.20
C PRO A 220 25.11 -23.06 -5.71
N THR A 221 25.89 -24.03 -6.17
CA THR A 221 25.91 -24.42 -7.58
C THR A 221 24.62 -25.13 -7.99
N LEU A 222 24.37 -25.21 -9.30
CA LEU A 222 23.20 -25.92 -9.83
C LEU A 222 23.19 -27.40 -9.41
N ALA A 223 24.33 -28.07 -9.51
CA ALA A 223 24.44 -29.49 -9.16
C ALA A 223 24.12 -29.74 -7.67
N GLU A 224 24.64 -28.90 -6.77
CA GLU A 224 24.35 -28.97 -5.32
C GLU A 224 22.87 -28.72 -5.05
N THR A 225 22.27 -27.73 -5.72
CA THR A 225 20.84 -27.41 -5.58
C THR A 225 19.97 -28.59 -6.03
N LEU A 226 20.27 -29.20 -7.17
CA LEU A 226 19.52 -30.35 -7.68
C LEU A 226 19.63 -31.56 -6.73
N THR A 227 20.81 -31.83 -6.19
CA THR A 227 20.99 -32.89 -5.19
C THR A 227 20.19 -32.60 -3.91
N ALA A 228 20.23 -31.36 -3.40
CA ALA A 228 19.47 -30.97 -2.21
C ALA A 228 17.95 -31.08 -2.41
N LEU A 229 17.43 -30.77 -3.60
CA LEU A 229 16.02 -30.98 -3.96
C LEU A 229 15.63 -32.47 -4.01
N VAL A 230 16.59 -33.36 -4.28
CA VAL A 230 16.36 -34.81 -4.22
C VAL A 230 16.39 -35.32 -2.78
N GLU A 231 17.20 -34.74 -1.91
CA GLU A 231 17.35 -35.21 -0.53
C GLU A 231 16.34 -34.61 0.45
N THR A 232 15.77 -33.45 0.13
CA THR A 232 14.86 -32.74 1.04
C THR A 232 13.59 -33.55 1.37
N ALA A 233 13.24 -33.55 2.66
CA ALA A 233 12.02 -34.14 3.20
C ALA A 233 10.93 -33.10 3.52
N GLU A 234 11.24 -31.80 3.39
CA GLU A 234 10.36 -30.70 3.76
C GLU A 234 9.88 -29.93 2.53
N ARG A 235 8.57 -29.64 2.47
CA ARG A 235 7.97 -28.95 1.32
C ARG A 235 8.43 -27.51 1.21
N ASP A 236 8.57 -26.80 2.33
CA ASP A 236 8.98 -25.40 2.33
C ASP A 236 10.45 -25.25 1.90
N ALA A 237 11.31 -26.19 2.32
CA ALA A 237 12.72 -26.22 1.92
C ALA A 237 12.92 -26.32 0.40
N VAL A 238 12.00 -26.94 -0.34
CA VAL A 238 12.04 -27.01 -1.82
C VAL A 238 12.03 -25.61 -2.44
N ALA A 239 11.20 -24.70 -1.89
CA ALA A 239 11.10 -23.33 -2.40
C ALA A 239 12.30 -22.46 -1.99
N ASP A 240 12.82 -22.68 -0.77
CA ASP A 240 14.00 -21.96 -0.26
C ASP A 240 15.24 -22.29 -1.12
N LEU A 241 15.50 -23.57 -1.39
CA LEU A 241 16.60 -24.02 -2.26
C LEU A 241 16.54 -23.41 -3.67
N ALA A 242 15.34 -23.29 -4.24
CA ALA A 242 15.16 -22.69 -5.56
C ALA A 242 15.46 -21.18 -5.55
N ILE A 243 15.06 -20.48 -4.49
CA ILE A 243 15.36 -19.06 -4.31
C ILE A 243 16.86 -18.84 -4.10
N ASP A 244 17.52 -19.67 -3.31
CA ASP A 244 18.95 -19.56 -3.04
C ASP A 244 19.79 -19.76 -4.31
N HIS A 245 19.42 -20.73 -5.16
CA HIS A 245 20.04 -20.88 -6.48
C HIS A 245 19.78 -19.65 -7.38
N ALA A 246 18.54 -19.15 -7.39
CA ALA A 246 18.17 -17.99 -8.21
C ALA A 246 18.94 -16.72 -7.80
N ARG A 247 19.29 -16.53 -6.51
CA ARG A 247 20.12 -15.41 -6.03
C ARG A 247 21.50 -15.36 -6.68
N GLY A 248 22.06 -16.52 -7.05
CA GLY A 248 23.36 -16.58 -7.74
C GLY A 248 23.31 -16.18 -9.21
N THR A 249 22.13 -16.23 -9.85
CA THR A 249 21.99 -16.11 -11.30
C THR A 249 21.04 -15.00 -11.77
N TRP A 250 20.22 -14.43 -10.87
CA TRP A 250 19.21 -13.41 -11.14
C TRP A 250 19.23 -12.31 -10.07
N ARG A 251 18.85 -11.08 -10.45
CA ARG A 251 18.74 -9.96 -9.49
C ARG A 251 17.43 -9.95 -8.72
N GLY A 252 16.41 -10.68 -9.19
CA GLY A 252 15.18 -10.94 -8.44
C GLY A 252 14.49 -12.21 -8.88
N ALA A 253 13.84 -12.90 -7.94
CA ALA A 253 13.04 -14.09 -8.22
C ALA A 253 11.95 -14.28 -7.17
N VAL A 254 10.85 -14.94 -7.54
CA VAL A 254 9.71 -15.26 -6.67
C VAL A 254 9.19 -16.66 -7.01
N VAL A 255 8.98 -17.46 -5.98
CA VAL A 255 8.20 -18.70 -6.04
C VAL A 255 6.78 -18.38 -5.62
N LEU A 256 5.83 -18.67 -6.50
CA LEU A 256 4.40 -18.55 -6.28
C LEU A 256 3.79 -19.94 -6.10
N VAL A 257 2.85 -20.08 -5.18
CA VAL A 257 2.08 -21.30 -4.95
C VAL A 257 0.70 -21.16 -5.59
N VAL A 258 0.33 -22.11 -6.43
CA VAL A 258 -0.95 -22.13 -7.16
C VAL A 258 -1.99 -22.91 -6.38
N ARG A 259 -3.05 -22.24 -5.92
CA ARG A 259 -4.19 -22.85 -5.21
C ARG A 259 -5.48 -22.10 -5.55
N GLU A 260 -6.57 -22.86 -5.76
CA GLU A 260 -7.92 -22.31 -5.93
C GLU A 260 -8.05 -21.21 -7.01
N GLY A 261 -7.30 -21.32 -8.10
CA GLY A 261 -7.30 -20.32 -9.18
C GLY A 261 -6.54 -19.02 -8.86
N LEU A 262 -5.74 -19.02 -7.79
CA LEU A 262 -4.82 -17.95 -7.41
C LEU A 262 -3.37 -18.46 -7.40
N ALA A 263 -2.42 -17.58 -7.75
CA ALA A 263 -0.99 -17.79 -7.49
C ALA A 263 -0.55 -16.83 -6.38
N VAL A 264 -0.14 -17.36 -5.23
CA VAL A 264 0.18 -16.60 -4.01
C VAL A 264 1.70 -16.59 -3.77
N GLY A 265 2.26 -15.45 -3.37
CA GLY A 265 3.66 -15.32 -3.02
C GLY A 265 4.05 -16.22 -1.84
N HIS A 266 5.11 -17.01 -2.02
CA HIS A 266 5.60 -17.91 -0.98
C HIS A 266 7.03 -17.58 -0.54
N ARG A 267 7.94 -17.43 -1.51
CA ARG A 267 9.34 -17.03 -1.28
C ARG A 267 9.82 -16.12 -2.40
N GLY A 268 10.78 -15.25 -2.13
CA GLY A 268 11.33 -14.37 -3.16
C GLY A 268 12.33 -13.34 -2.67
N PHE A 269 12.96 -12.65 -3.62
CA PHE A 269 13.92 -11.58 -3.38
C PHE A 269 14.06 -10.66 -4.60
N GLY A 270 14.74 -9.54 -4.39
CA GLY A 270 15.07 -8.57 -5.44
C GLY A 270 14.02 -7.47 -5.57
N GLY A 271 14.46 -6.29 -6.02
CA GLY A 271 13.60 -5.10 -6.06
C GLY A 271 12.99 -4.77 -4.69
N GLN A 272 11.68 -4.59 -4.67
CA GLN A 272 10.86 -4.28 -3.49
C GLN A 272 10.21 -5.52 -2.87
N VAL A 273 10.69 -6.72 -3.20
CA VAL A 273 10.18 -7.97 -2.63
C VAL A 273 10.59 -8.08 -1.16
N SER A 274 9.61 -7.90 -0.27
CA SER A 274 9.70 -8.15 1.17
C SER A 274 8.81 -9.32 1.56
N GLU A 275 9.00 -9.88 2.76
CA GLU A 275 8.15 -10.95 3.29
C GLU A 275 6.67 -10.53 3.35
N ALA A 276 6.40 -9.27 3.76
CA ALA A 276 5.06 -8.70 3.76
C ALA A 276 4.48 -8.55 2.34
N ALA A 277 5.30 -8.15 1.36
CA ALA A 277 4.87 -8.05 -0.03
C ALA A 277 4.56 -9.43 -0.61
N LEU A 278 5.37 -10.46 -0.31
CA LEU A 278 5.13 -11.84 -0.72
C LEU A 278 3.85 -12.41 -0.11
N ALA A 279 3.62 -12.19 1.18
CA ALA A 279 2.40 -12.64 1.86
C ALA A 279 1.13 -11.96 1.32
N ALA A 280 1.22 -10.69 0.90
CA ALA A 280 0.12 -9.94 0.30
C ALA A 280 -0.04 -10.20 -1.21
N LEU A 281 0.94 -10.86 -1.85
CA LEU A 281 0.93 -11.10 -3.28
C LEU A 281 -0.02 -12.24 -3.63
N ALA A 282 -1.17 -11.90 -4.20
CA ALA A 282 -2.13 -12.85 -4.75
C ALA A 282 -2.49 -12.47 -6.18
N ILE A 283 -2.24 -13.38 -7.12
CA ILE A 283 -2.41 -13.19 -8.55
C ILE A 283 -3.61 -14.04 -9.01
N PRO A 284 -4.72 -13.42 -9.46
CA PRO A 284 -5.83 -14.16 -10.03
C PRO A 284 -5.42 -14.82 -11.34
N LEU A 285 -5.53 -16.16 -11.42
CA LEU A 285 -5.33 -16.92 -12.66
C LEU A 285 -6.61 -16.99 -13.51
N THR A 286 -7.73 -16.50 -12.97
CA THR A 286 -9.01 -16.35 -13.69
C THR A 286 -9.00 -15.18 -14.68
N GLN A 287 -8.00 -14.31 -14.62
CA GLN A 287 -7.84 -13.16 -15.51
C GLN A 287 -6.65 -13.38 -16.46
N PRO A 288 -6.75 -12.94 -17.73
CA PRO A 288 -5.65 -13.05 -18.68
C PRO A 288 -4.38 -12.36 -18.17
N SER A 289 -3.31 -13.13 -18.02
CA SER A 289 -1.99 -12.66 -17.61
C SER A 289 -0.91 -13.64 -18.06
N MET A 290 0.36 -13.21 -18.07
CA MET A 290 1.49 -14.13 -18.30
C MET A 290 1.51 -15.33 -17.33
N PHE A 291 0.95 -15.17 -16.12
CA PHE A 291 0.84 -16.25 -15.13
C PHE A 291 -0.26 -17.24 -15.49
N SER A 292 -1.45 -16.77 -15.90
CA SER A 292 -2.52 -17.68 -16.35
C SER A 292 -2.09 -18.43 -17.61
N THR A 293 -1.47 -17.75 -18.59
CA THR A 293 -0.93 -18.39 -19.80
C THR A 293 0.10 -19.47 -19.47
N ALA A 294 1.06 -19.20 -18.57
CA ALA A 294 2.06 -20.18 -18.18
C ALA A 294 1.45 -21.42 -17.47
N VAL A 295 0.36 -21.22 -16.72
CA VAL A 295 -0.38 -22.31 -16.05
C VAL A 295 -1.20 -23.12 -17.05
N ASP A 296 -1.96 -22.45 -17.91
CA ASP A 296 -2.88 -23.07 -18.87
C ASP A 296 -2.13 -23.85 -19.95
N GLU A 297 -1.08 -23.25 -20.53
CA GLU A 297 -0.25 -23.87 -21.56
C GLU A 297 0.82 -24.81 -20.99
N ARG A 298 1.07 -24.73 -19.67
CA ARG A 298 2.18 -25.43 -18.98
C ARG A 298 3.54 -25.19 -19.65
N ARG A 299 3.72 -23.99 -20.18
CA ARG A 299 4.90 -23.61 -20.95
C ARG A 299 5.68 -22.51 -20.25
N ALA A 300 7.00 -22.61 -20.31
CA ALA A 300 7.88 -21.56 -19.82
C ALA A 300 7.84 -20.33 -20.74
N LEU A 301 7.88 -19.15 -20.14
CA LEU A 301 8.01 -17.87 -20.82
C LEU A 301 9.37 -17.27 -20.48
N VAL A 302 10.23 -17.08 -21.49
CA VAL A 302 11.59 -16.55 -21.32
C VAL A 302 11.82 -15.44 -22.35
N GLY A 303 12.35 -14.31 -21.90
CA GLY A 303 12.65 -13.17 -22.77
C GLY A 303 12.09 -11.86 -22.21
N ALA A 304 11.74 -10.94 -23.10
CA ALA A 304 11.07 -9.70 -22.68
C ALA A 304 9.70 -10.03 -22.07
N PRO A 305 9.29 -9.33 -20.98
CA PRO A 305 7.95 -9.50 -20.45
C PRO A 305 6.93 -9.14 -21.54
N PRO A 306 5.93 -10.00 -21.81
CA PRO A 306 4.93 -9.70 -22.83
C PRO A 306 4.16 -8.42 -22.46
N PRO A 307 3.64 -7.64 -23.42
CA PRO A 307 2.74 -6.54 -23.09
C PRO A 307 1.53 -7.10 -22.34
N GLY A 308 1.17 -6.50 -21.20
CA GLY A 308 0.28 -7.14 -20.23
C GLY A 308 -0.75 -6.22 -19.59
N GLY A 309 -1.80 -6.84 -19.05
CA GLY A 309 -2.86 -6.19 -18.27
C GLY A 309 -2.46 -5.84 -16.84
N LEU A 310 -3.41 -5.25 -16.09
CA LEU A 310 -3.19 -4.67 -14.75
C LEU A 310 -2.48 -5.62 -13.76
N VAL A 311 -2.76 -6.93 -13.83
CA VAL A 311 -2.15 -7.95 -12.95
C VAL A 311 -0.64 -8.04 -13.17
N GLN A 312 -0.21 -8.16 -14.42
CA GLN A 312 1.20 -8.24 -14.78
C GLN A 312 1.91 -6.91 -14.48
N THR A 313 1.29 -5.77 -14.81
CA THR A 313 1.86 -4.45 -14.51
C THR A 313 2.09 -4.28 -13.01
N ARG A 314 1.13 -4.68 -12.18
CA ARG A 314 1.28 -4.62 -10.71
C ARG A 314 2.37 -5.55 -10.20
N PHE A 315 2.47 -6.76 -10.73
CA PHE A 315 3.50 -7.71 -10.34
C PHE A 315 4.90 -7.18 -10.71
N LEU A 316 5.09 -6.71 -11.94
CA LEU A 316 6.40 -6.21 -12.40
C LEU A 316 6.82 -4.93 -11.67
N LYS A 317 5.90 -4.15 -11.10
CA LYS A 317 6.23 -3.01 -10.22
C LYS A 317 7.05 -3.41 -8.98
N LEU A 318 6.94 -4.65 -8.51
CA LEU A 318 7.80 -5.16 -7.43
C LEU A 318 9.29 -5.12 -7.81
N PHE A 319 9.59 -5.07 -9.10
CA PHE A 319 10.94 -5.06 -9.66
C PHE A 319 11.25 -3.78 -10.44
N GLU A 320 10.47 -2.70 -10.25
CA GLU A 320 10.63 -1.44 -10.98
C GLU A 320 12.05 -0.87 -10.86
N ASP A 321 12.68 -1.05 -9.70
CA ASP A 321 14.06 -0.63 -9.42
C ASP A 321 15.11 -1.34 -10.30
N LEU A 322 14.77 -2.49 -10.89
CA LEU A 322 15.63 -3.24 -11.81
C LEU A 322 15.49 -2.77 -13.28
N GLY A 323 14.52 -1.90 -13.56
CA GLY A 323 14.22 -1.40 -14.90
C GLY A 323 13.67 -2.46 -15.86
N PRO A 324 13.55 -2.14 -17.17
CA PRO A 324 13.11 -3.10 -18.17
C PRO A 324 14.17 -4.19 -18.36
N ALA A 325 13.90 -5.36 -17.80
CA ALA A 325 14.82 -6.49 -17.80
C ALA A 325 14.14 -7.76 -18.32
N PRO A 326 14.90 -8.68 -18.95
CA PRO A 326 14.35 -9.94 -19.38
C PRO A 326 13.97 -10.80 -18.16
N ILE A 327 12.95 -11.62 -18.37
CA ILE A 327 12.32 -12.46 -17.37
C ILE A 327 12.42 -13.94 -17.77
N ALA A 328 12.26 -14.81 -16.78
CA ALA A 328 11.96 -16.22 -16.96
C ALA A 328 10.82 -16.60 -16.02
N LEU A 329 9.78 -17.25 -16.55
CA LEU A 329 8.66 -17.79 -15.78
C LEU A 329 8.50 -19.27 -16.12
N TYR A 330 8.66 -20.14 -15.13
CA TYR A 330 8.54 -21.59 -15.27
C TYR A 330 7.40 -22.15 -14.43
N PRO A 331 6.47 -22.91 -15.02
CA PRO A 331 5.50 -23.69 -14.26
C PRO A 331 6.13 -24.95 -13.68
N VAL A 332 5.89 -25.20 -12.39
CA VAL A 332 6.29 -26.42 -11.68
C VAL A 332 5.07 -27.33 -11.63
N ALA A 333 5.10 -28.42 -12.39
CA ALA A 333 4.00 -29.35 -12.49
C ALA A 333 4.25 -30.63 -11.67
N VAL A 334 3.20 -31.10 -10.99
CA VAL A 334 3.14 -32.40 -10.32
C VAL A 334 2.00 -33.18 -10.96
N ARG A 335 2.30 -34.33 -11.58
CA ARG A 335 1.30 -35.17 -12.27
C ARG A 335 0.40 -34.41 -13.24
N GLY A 336 0.99 -33.48 -14.00
CA GLY A 336 0.27 -32.67 -14.99
C GLY A 336 -0.56 -31.51 -14.42
N ARG A 337 -0.53 -31.24 -13.10
CA ARG A 337 -1.11 -30.03 -12.50
C ARG A 337 0.00 -29.08 -12.06
N VAL A 338 -0.11 -27.80 -12.43
CA VAL A 338 0.85 -26.78 -12.00
C VAL A 338 0.57 -26.45 -10.53
N VAL A 339 1.56 -26.71 -9.67
CA VAL A 339 1.47 -26.48 -8.23
C VAL A 339 2.17 -25.19 -7.83
N ASN A 340 3.27 -24.84 -8.49
CA ASN A 340 4.00 -23.60 -8.26
C ASN A 340 4.38 -22.93 -9.59
N LEU A 341 4.70 -21.64 -9.53
CA LEU A 341 5.37 -20.90 -10.59
C LEU A 341 6.67 -20.32 -10.04
N ILE A 342 7.75 -20.37 -10.82
CA ILE A 342 9.01 -19.70 -10.49
C ILE A 342 9.20 -18.56 -11.48
N PHE A 343 9.18 -17.34 -10.98
CA PHE A 343 9.48 -16.13 -11.72
C PHE A 343 10.89 -15.65 -11.39
N ALA A 344 11.66 -15.22 -12.38
CA ALA A 344 12.93 -14.54 -12.21
C ALA A 344 13.08 -13.38 -13.21
N ILE A 345 13.81 -12.34 -12.81
CA ILE A 345 14.02 -11.12 -13.59
C ILE A 345 15.45 -10.61 -13.47
N ALA A 346 15.93 -9.97 -14.55
CA ALA A 346 17.25 -9.37 -14.64
C ALA A 346 18.37 -10.40 -14.36
N PRO A 347 18.66 -11.29 -15.33
CA PRO A 347 19.68 -12.30 -15.18
C PRO A 347 21.06 -11.65 -15.06
N ILE A 348 21.89 -12.21 -14.18
CA ILE A 348 23.29 -11.80 -13.98
C ILE A 348 24.17 -12.46 -15.04
N ALA A 349 23.87 -13.72 -15.37
CA ALA A 349 24.51 -14.49 -16.43
C ALA A 349 23.77 -14.33 -17.78
N PRO A 350 24.32 -14.81 -18.92
CA PRO A 350 23.61 -14.81 -20.19
C PRO A 350 22.24 -15.49 -20.07
N LEU A 351 21.20 -14.82 -20.57
CA LEU A 351 19.81 -15.25 -20.42
C LEU A 351 19.56 -16.72 -20.77
N PRO A 352 20.09 -17.30 -21.88
CA PRO A 352 19.85 -18.70 -22.21
C PRO A 352 20.38 -19.67 -21.15
N ALA A 353 21.56 -19.39 -20.58
CA ALA A 353 22.16 -20.25 -19.56
C ALA A 353 21.41 -20.12 -18.23
N ALA A 354 21.11 -18.89 -17.80
CA ALA A 354 20.37 -18.61 -16.57
C ALA A 354 18.95 -19.21 -16.61
N ALA A 355 18.26 -19.09 -17.76
CA ALA A 355 16.93 -19.67 -17.96
C ALA A 355 16.97 -21.19 -17.98
N THR A 356 17.95 -21.81 -18.66
CA THR A 356 18.11 -23.26 -18.70
C THR A 356 18.32 -23.83 -17.29
N ALA A 357 19.20 -23.23 -16.49
CA ALA A 357 19.43 -23.64 -15.11
C ALA A 357 18.16 -23.50 -14.26
N LEU A 358 17.44 -22.38 -14.36
CA LEU A 358 16.18 -22.18 -13.65
C LEU A 358 15.11 -23.20 -14.05
N GLY A 359 15.05 -23.58 -15.34
CA GLY A 359 14.16 -24.62 -15.83
C GLY A 359 14.48 -26.01 -15.27
N GLN A 360 15.76 -26.34 -15.11
CA GLN A 360 16.18 -27.60 -14.47
C GLN A 360 15.78 -27.62 -12.98
N VAL A 361 15.95 -26.50 -12.27
CA VAL A 361 15.45 -26.34 -10.89
C VAL A 361 13.93 -26.50 -10.84
N ALA A 362 13.18 -25.88 -11.74
CA ALA A 362 11.72 -26.00 -11.79
C ALA A 362 11.24 -27.45 -11.99
N SER A 363 11.91 -28.21 -12.86
CA SER A 363 11.62 -29.64 -13.07
C SER A 363 11.89 -30.44 -11.79
N ALA A 364 13.07 -30.25 -11.17
CA ALA A 364 13.46 -30.95 -9.96
C ALA A 364 12.54 -30.62 -8.76
N MET A 365 12.04 -29.38 -8.66
CA MET A 365 11.01 -29.03 -7.66
C MET A 365 9.73 -29.85 -7.87
N GLY A 366 9.30 -30.04 -9.12
CA GLY A 366 8.11 -30.85 -9.42
C GLY A 366 8.28 -32.30 -8.97
N GLU A 367 9.42 -32.90 -9.29
CA GLU A 367 9.77 -34.27 -8.86
C GLU A 367 9.87 -34.38 -7.33
N ALA A 368 10.45 -33.39 -6.65
CA ALA A 368 10.53 -33.33 -5.20
C ALA A 368 9.13 -33.26 -4.56
N TYR A 369 8.26 -32.37 -5.03
CA TYR A 369 6.88 -32.28 -4.54
C TYR A 369 6.09 -33.56 -4.78
N GLU A 370 6.25 -34.20 -5.95
CA GLU A 370 5.61 -35.49 -6.23
C GLU A 370 6.02 -36.55 -5.21
N ARG A 371 7.32 -36.68 -4.93
CA ARG A 371 7.87 -37.60 -3.93
C ARG A 371 7.30 -37.33 -2.54
N LEU A 372 7.29 -36.07 -2.12
CA LEU A 372 6.78 -35.64 -0.80
C LEU A 372 5.27 -35.86 -0.67
N ILE A 373 4.49 -35.71 -1.73
CA ILE A 373 3.05 -36.00 -1.72
C ILE A 373 2.80 -37.51 -1.56
N LEU A 374 3.61 -38.34 -2.21
CA LEU A 374 3.50 -39.81 -2.13
C LEU A 374 3.85 -40.34 -0.74
N THR A 375 4.91 -39.84 -0.10
CA THR A 375 5.30 -40.27 1.25
C THR A 375 4.29 -39.87 2.32
N THR A 376 3.59 -38.74 2.15
CA THR A 376 2.56 -38.29 3.10
C THR A 376 1.27 -39.12 3.03
N ARG A 377 0.97 -39.79 1.90
CA ARG A 377 -0.24 -40.63 1.71
C ARG A 377 -0.05 -42.10 2.08
N GLY A 378 1.18 -42.52 2.37
CA GLY A 378 1.52 -43.89 2.78
C GLY A 378 1.62 -44.09 4.30
N ARG A 379 1.38 -43.05 5.09
CA ARG A 379 1.08 -43.11 6.53
C ARG A 379 -0.40 -42.85 6.72
#